data_AF-M2QYB9-F1
#
_entry.id   AF-M2QYB9-F1
#
_cell.length_a   1.000
_cell.length_b   1.000
_cell.length_c   1.000
_cell.angle_alpha   90.00
_cell.angle_beta   90.00
_cell.angle_gamma   90.00
#
_symmetry.space_group_name_H-M   'P 1'
#
loop_
_entity.id
_entity.type
_entity.pdbx_description
1 polymer ?
#
loop_
_entity_poly.entity_id
_entity_poly.type
_entity_poly.pdbx_seq_one_letter_code
_entity_poly.pdbx_strand_id
1 'polypeptide(L)'
;MNTFADKILSVVFEHARHLREHGAGEIDSTLRSVLFSSFNQDICTVINWKQPNYPVLLCNELGADSSRSPSGSTHIVLSSGRTRISVKEAVQIARDNNFMGLICSSRLLSLAPALIESIKTAGLVLVTDIRDSPTENVAQPGSLHVANPRRQTTPEGVDGYLKGNGVLCFNETIDM
;
A
#
# COMPACT_ATOMS: atom_id res chain seq x y z
N MET A 1 18.64 -5.64 -10.51
CA MET A 1 17.81 -4.90 -9.54
C MET A 1 18.40 -3.57 -9.11
N ASN A 2 19.69 -3.49 -8.77
CA ASN A 2 20.33 -2.24 -8.31
C ASN A 2 20.10 -1.03 -9.23
N THR A 3 20.39 -1.16 -10.53
CA THR A 3 20.17 -0.11 -11.53
C THR A 3 18.71 0.34 -11.65
N PHE A 4 17.76 -0.57 -11.40
CA PHE A 4 16.34 -0.23 -11.45
C PHE A 4 15.93 0.59 -10.22
N ALA A 5 16.39 0.20 -9.03
CA ALA A 5 16.22 0.98 -7.82
C ALA A 5 16.84 2.38 -7.96
N ASP A 6 18.06 2.48 -8.49
CA ASP A 6 18.73 3.77 -8.72
C ASP A 6 17.90 4.68 -9.63
N LYS A 7 17.39 4.15 -10.74
CA LYS A 7 16.52 4.93 -11.65
C LYS A 7 15.23 5.39 -10.98
N ILE A 8 14.56 4.55 -10.20
CA ILE A 8 13.35 4.93 -9.45
C ILE A 8 13.67 6.07 -8.49
N LEU A 9 14.72 5.91 -7.68
CA LEU A 9 15.12 6.90 -6.69
C LEU A 9 15.52 8.22 -7.36
N SER A 10 16.28 8.18 -8.46
CA SER A 10 16.62 9.38 -9.22
C SER A 10 15.38 10.12 -9.70
N VAL A 11 14.40 9.42 -10.28
CA VAL A 11 13.16 10.07 -10.77
C VAL A 11 12.36 10.68 -9.61
N VAL A 12 12.18 9.94 -8.51
CA VAL A 12 11.41 10.42 -7.35
C VAL A 12 12.07 11.63 -6.70
N PHE A 13 13.39 11.59 -6.47
CA PHE A 13 14.10 12.68 -5.83
C PHE A 13 14.32 13.89 -6.73
N GLU A 14 14.45 13.69 -8.04
CA GLU A 14 14.46 14.79 -9.01
C GLU A 14 13.10 15.50 -9.04
N HIS A 15 12.00 14.74 -9.04
CA HIS A 15 10.66 15.33 -8.94
C HIS A 15 10.47 16.09 -7.61
N ALA A 16 10.92 15.52 -6.50
CA ALA A 16 10.88 16.20 -5.20
C ALA A 16 11.72 17.49 -5.19
N ARG A 17 12.87 17.51 -5.90
CA ARG A 17 13.70 18.70 -6.07
C ARG A 17 12.98 19.78 -6.89
N HIS A 18 12.40 19.41 -8.02
CA HIS A 18 11.60 20.31 -8.84
C HIS A 18 10.47 20.96 -8.00
N LEU A 19 9.77 20.19 -7.16
CA LEU A 19 8.70 20.74 -6.32
C LEU A 19 9.22 21.74 -5.27
N ARG A 20 10.41 21.52 -4.69
CA ARG A 20 11.03 22.49 -3.76
C ARG A 20 11.36 23.81 -4.46
N GLU A 21 11.89 23.74 -5.69
CA GLU A 21 12.28 24.92 -6.46
C GLU A 21 11.07 25.77 -6.89
N HIS A 22 9.88 25.17 -7.06
CA HIS A 22 8.65 25.87 -7.44
C HIS A 22 7.85 26.46 -6.26
N GLY A 23 8.47 26.59 -5.08
CA GLY A 23 7.87 27.30 -3.94
C GLY A 23 7.02 26.43 -3.00
N ALA A 24 7.03 25.10 -3.13
CA ALA A 24 6.44 24.20 -2.14
C ALA A 24 7.28 24.06 -0.85
N GLY A 25 8.34 24.87 -0.69
CA GLY A 25 9.33 24.78 0.38
C GLY A 25 8.82 25.04 1.80
N GLU A 26 7.65 25.66 1.99
CA GLU A 26 7.02 25.77 3.32
C GLU A 26 6.20 24.53 3.71
N ILE A 27 5.91 23.63 2.78
CA ILE A 27 5.18 22.37 3.01
C ILE A 27 6.17 21.21 3.11
N ASP A 28 7.16 21.34 3.98
CA ASP A 28 8.24 20.35 4.18
C ASP A 28 7.70 18.97 4.66
N SER A 29 6.43 18.91 5.07
CA SER A 29 5.71 17.71 5.44
C SER A 29 5.19 16.89 4.25
N THR A 30 4.76 17.51 3.14
CA THR A 30 4.17 16.79 2.00
C THR A 30 5.22 16.20 1.05
N LEU A 31 6.42 16.79 1.01
CA LEU A 31 7.54 16.24 0.25
C LEU A 31 8.23 15.07 0.96
N ARG A 32 8.03 14.92 2.29
CA ARG A 32 8.50 13.77 3.07
C ARG A 32 7.47 12.66 3.23
N SER A 33 6.21 12.87 2.80
CA SER A 33 5.18 11.82 2.83
C SER A 33 5.27 10.90 1.61
N VAL A 34 6.44 10.27 1.42
CA VAL A 34 6.65 9.25 0.38
C VAL A 34 6.92 7.92 1.05
N LEU A 35 6.24 6.89 0.56
CA LEU A 35 6.49 5.49 0.91
C LEU A 35 6.72 4.70 -0.37
N PHE A 36 7.53 3.65 -0.26
CA PHE A 36 7.75 2.73 -1.38
C PHE A 36 6.99 1.44 -1.13
N SER A 37 6.39 0.90 -2.18
CA SER A 37 5.77 -0.41 -2.11
C SER A 37 6.00 -1.20 -3.40
N SER A 38 6.15 -2.50 -3.27
CA SER A 38 6.31 -3.41 -4.41
C SER A 38 5.87 -4.82 -4.05
N PHE A 39 5.54 -5.60 -5.07
CA PHE A 39 5.26 -7.03 -4.95
C PHE A 39 6.52 -7.90 -4.95
N ASN A 40 7.65 -7.33 -5.39
CA ASN A 40 8.92 -8.04 -5.45
C ASN A 40 9.75 -7.72 -4.19
N GLN A 41 10.16 -8.76 -3.46
CA GLN A 41 10.95 -8.58 -2.23
C GLN A 41 12.35 -7.99 -2.48
N ASP A 42 12.98 -8.32 -3.61
CA ASP A 42 14.35 -7.91 -3.90
C ASP A 42 14.42 -6.40 -4.11
N ILE A 43 13.44 -5.83 -4.83
CA ILE A 43 13.39 -4.38 -5.05
C ILE A 43 13.05 -3.64 -3.75
N CYS A 44 12.12 -4.16 -2.93
CA CYS A 44 11.85 -3.61 -1.60
C CYS A 44 13.11 -3.59 -0.74
N THR A 45 13.89 -4.69 -0.75
CA THR A 45 15.15 -4.82 0.00
C THR A 45 16.18 -3.80 -0.47
N VAL A 46 16.40 -3.70 -1.78
CA VAL A 46 17.37 -2.76 -2.35
C VAL A 46 16.96 -1.30 -2.06
N ILE A 47 15.68 -0.96 -2.16
CA ILE A 47 15.19 0.37 -1.83
C ILE A 47 15.39 0.65 -0.33
N ASN A 48 15.03 -0.29 0.55
CA ASN A 48 15.20 -0.14 2.00
C ASN A 48 16.66 0.10 2.38
N TRP A 49 17.60 -0.61 1.73
CA TRP A 49 19.04 -0.45 1.99
C TRP A 49 19.59 0.88 1.48
N LYS A 50 19.08 1.38 0.34
CA LYS A 50 19.53 2.65 -0.24
C LYS A 50 18.91 3.85 0.45
N GLN A 51 17.68 3.72 0.94
CA GLN A 51 16.88 4.81 1.48
C GLN A 51 16.22 4.39 2.81
N PRO A 52 17.00 4.09 3.86
CA PRO A 52 16.49 3.57 5.13
C PRO A 52 15.58 4.56 5.87
N ASN A 53 15.65 5.84 5.53
CA ASN A 53 14.80 6.89 6.08
C ASN A 53 13.40 6.92 5.47
N TYR A 54 13.15 6.14 4.42
CA TYR A 54 11.85 6.08 3.74
C TYR A 54 11.18 4.73 3.98
N PRO A 55 9.92 4.72 4.41
CA PRO A 55 9.24 3.47 4.73
C PRO A 55 8.99 2.63 3.47
N VAL A 56 9.25 1.33 3.60
CA VAL A 56 9.00 0.33 2.54
C VAL A 56 7.95 -0.67 3.02
N LEU A 57 6.93 -0.89 2.18
CA LEU A 57 5.86 -1.87 2.40
C LEU A 57 5.93 -2.98 1.34
N LEU A 58 5.92 -4.25 1.77
CA LEU A 58 5.85 -5.38 0.84
C LEU A 58 4.38 -5.69 0.50
N CYS A 59 4.05 -5.69 -0.79
CA CYS A 59 2.71 -6.01 -1.25
C CYS A 59 2.56 -7.53 -1.43
N ASN A 60 1.49 -8.08 -0.87
CA ASN A 60 1.12 -9.49 -1.01
C ASN A 60 -0.18 -9.63 -1.82
N GLU A 61 -0.14 -10.41 -2.91
CA GLU A 61 -1.30 -10.64 -3.78
C GLU A 61 -2.06 -11.93 -3.50
N LEU A 62 -1.81 -12.57 -2.36
CA LEU A 62 -2.59 -13.76 -1.99
C LEU A 62 -4.08 -13.40 -1.89
N GLY A 63 -4.90 -14.01 -2.75
CA GLY A 63 -6.35 -13.78 -2.77
C GLY A 63 -6.84 -12.55 -3.56
N ALA A 64 -5.98 -11.88 -4.32
CA ALA A 64 -6.42 -10.89 -5.31
C ALA A 64 -6.96 -11.60 -6.57
N ASP A 65 -8.18 -11.28 -7.00
CA ASP A 65 -8.75 -11.88 -8.20
C ASP A 65 -7.98 -11.40 -9.45
N SER A 66 -7.20 -12.30 -10.05
CA SER A 66 -6.45 -12.03 -11.28
C SER A 66 -7.36 -11.84 -12.52
N SER A 67 -8.68 -11.95 -12.38
CA SER A 67 -9.66 -12.00 -13.48
C SER A 67 -10.32 -10.65 -13.79
N ARG A 68 -10.04 -9.58 -13.04
CA ARG A 68 -10.79 -8.33 -13.18
C ARG A 68 -9.85 -7.13 -13.26
N SER A 69 -9.19 -7.01 -14.41
CA SER A 69 -8.80 -5.69 -14.91
C SER A 69 -10.03 -5.09 -15.60
N PRO A 70 -10.79 -4.15 -14.99
CA PRO A 70 -11.80 -3.43 -15.73
C PRO A 70 -11.07 -2.46 -16.66
N SER A 71 -11.38 -2.53 -17.95
CA SER A 71 -10.88 -1.68 -19.03
C SER A 71 -9.44 -1.92 -19.49
N GLY A 72 -9.30 -2.60 -20.64
CA GLY A 72 -8.81 -2.01 -21.90
C GLY A 72 -7.51 -1.20 -21.95
N SER A 73 -6.74 -1.08 -20.87
CA SER A 73 -5.42 -0.46 -20.87
C SER A 73 -4.38 -1.57 -20.79
N THR A 74 -3.79 -1.86 -21.95
CA THR A 74 -2.66 -2.75 -22.15
C THR A 74 -1.43 -2.22 -21.41
N HIS A 75 -1.40 -2.38 -20.10
CA HIS A 75 -0.15 -2.46 -19.36
C HIS A 75 -0.28 -3.53 -18.28
N ILE A 76 -0.69 -4.72 -18.72
CA ILE A 76 -0.51 -5.95 -17.96
C ILE A 76 1.00 -6.13 -17.86
N VAL A 77 1.60 -5.64 -16.78
CA VAL A 77 2.95 -6.03 -16.41
C VAL A 77 2.84 -7.52 -16.04
N LEU A 78 2.95 -8.38 -17.07
CA LEU A 78 2.98 -9.84 -17.00
C LEU A 78 4.12 -10.35 -16.12
N SER A 79 5.01 -9.46 -15.69
CA SER A 79 6.17 -9.73 -14.83
C SER A 79 6.24 -8.73 -13.67
N SER A 80 5.15 -8.49 -12.93
CA SER A 80 5.20 -7.60 -11.73
C SER A 80 6.00 -8.18 -10.56
N GLY A 81 6.72 -9.29 -10.73
CA GLY A 81 7.34 -10.02 -9.63
C GLY A 81 6.32 -10.44 -8.57
N ARG A 82 5.04 -10.59 -8.97
CA ARG A 82 3.90 -10.99 -8.12
C ARG A 82 4.11 -12.42 -7.64
N THR A 83 4.86 -12.56 -6.55
CA THR A 83 5.02 -13.84 -5.87
C THR A 83 3.79 -14.11 -5.03
N ARG A 84 3.12 -15.25 -5.25
CA ARG A 84 2.03 -15.72 -4.39
C ARG A 84 2.60 -16.43 -3.16
N ILE A 85 3.36 -15.68 -2.37
CA ILE A 85 3.88 -16.19 -1.10
C ILE A 85 2.76 -16.20 -0.05
N SER A 86 2.90 -17.06 0.94
CA SER A 86 1.96 -17.07 2.06
C SER A 86 2.10 -15.78 2.88
N VAL A 87 1.05 -15.36 3.59
CA VAL A 87 1.15 -14.22 4.51
C VAL A 87 2.21 -14.45 5.58
N LYS A 88 2.34 -15.69 6.07
CA LYS A 88 3.39 -16.07 7.02
C LYS A 88 4.80 -15.80 6.47
N GLU A 89 5.03 -16.19 5.22
CA GLU A 89 6.30 -15.96 4.53
C GLU A 89 6.53 -14.45 4.26
N ALA A 90 5.49 -13.72 3.86
CA ALA A 90 5.58 -12.26 3.67
C ALA A 90 5.95 -11.53 4.97
N VAL A 91 5.37 -11.95 6.12
CA VAL A 91 5.73 -11.43 7.45
C VAL A 91 7.19 -11.74 7.78
N GLN A 92 7.64 -12.95 7.52
CA GLN A 92 9.03 -13.34 7.75
C GLN A 92 10.00 -12.50 6.91
N ILE A 93 9.75 -12.37 5.60
CA ILE A 93 10.55 -11.55 4.69
C ILE A 93 10.60 -10.09 5.15
N ALA A 94 9.46 -9.53 5.57
CA ALA A 94 9.38 -8.16 6.06
C ALA A 94 10.18 -7.97 7.36
N ARG A 95 10.14 -8.93 8.28
CA ARG A 95 10.95 -8.91 9.50
C ARG A 95 12.44 -9.01 9.18
N ASP A 96 12.83 -9.97 8.35
CA ASP A 96 14.23 -10.24 8.01
C ASP A 96 14.89 -9.05 7.29
N ASN A 97 14.11 -8.29 6.51
CA ASN A 97 14.59 -7.13 5.76
C ASN A 97 14.27 -5.78 6.42
N ASN A 98 13.74 -5.77 7.65
CA ASN A 98 13.32 -4.56 8.38
C ASN A 98 12.37 -3.65 7.59
N PHE A 99 11.39 -4.23 6.90
CA PHE A 99 10.33 -3.46 6.25
C PHE A 99 9.36 -2.91 7.30
N MET A 100 8.75 -1.78 6.99
CA MET A 100 7.78 -1.15 7.90
C MET A 100 6.49 -1.98 8.00
N GLY A 101 6.12 -2.68 6.94
CA GLY A 101 4.82 -3.33 6.89
C GLY A 101 4.49 -4.06 5.59
N LEU A 102 3.22 -4.48 5.52
CA LEU A 102 2.66 -5.26 4.43
C LEU A 102 1.39 -4.60 3.88
N ILE A 103 1.19 -4.75 2.57
CA ILE A 103 -0.09 -4.46 1.92
C ILE A 103 -0.76 -5.79 1.55
N CYS A 104 -1.96 -6.05 2.07
CA CYS A 104 -2.72 -7.28 1.82
C CYS A 104 -4.10 -6.98 1.23
N SER A 105 -4.65 -7.87 0.40
CA SER A 105 -6.02 -7.75 -0.11
C SER A 105 -7.05 -7.73 1.01
N SER A 106 -8.04 -6.83 0.93
CA SER A 106 -9.17 -6.76 1.87
C SER A 106 -9.91 -8.08 2.00
N ARG A 107 -10.13 -8.77 0.87
CA ARG A 107 -10.81 -10.08 0.83
C ARG A 107 -10.09 -11.15 1.64
N LEU A 108 -8.76 -11.18 1.59
CA LEU A 108 -7.97 -12.14 2.35
C LEU A 108 -8.15 -11.90 3.85
N LEU A 109 -8.12 -10.64 4.27
CA LEU A 109 -8.31 -10.25 5.67
C LEU A 109 -9.75 -10.50 6.15
N SER A 110 -10.75 -10.36 5.28
CA SER A 110 -12.13 -10.74 5.60
C SER A 110 -12.32 -12.24 5.78
N LEU A 111 -11.59 -13.07 5.02
CA LEU A 111 -11.65 -14.54 5.13
C LEU A 111 -10.86 -15.06 6.34
N ALA A 112 -9.77 -14.40 6.70
CA ALA A 112 -8.92 -14.80 7.81
C ALA A 112 -8.52 -13.60 8.69
N PRO A 113 -9.45 -13.11 9.55
CA PRO A 113 -9.19 -11.97 10.43
C PRO A 113 -8.03 -12.22 11.41
N ALA A 114 -7.79 -13.47 11.80
CA ALA A 114 -6.67 -13.86 12.65
C ALA A 114 -5.29 -13.50 12.08
N LEU A 115 -5.19 -13.28 10.76
CA LEU A 115 -3.95 -12.80 10.13
C LEU A 115 -3.64 -11.36 10.51
N ILE A 116 -4.65 -10.53 10.77
CA ILE A 116 -4.48 -9.13 11.19
C ILE A 116 -3.71 -9.11 12.50
N GLU A 117 -4.20 -9.84 13.51
CA GLU A 117 -3.55 -9.95 14.81
C GLU A 117 -2.13 -10.49 14.69
N SER A 118 -1.93 -11.56 13.92
CA SER A 118 -0.60 -12.17 13.70
C SER A 118 0.42 -11.18 13.12
N ILE A 119 0.02 -10.39 12.11
CA ILE A 119 0.89 -9.37 11.50
C ILE A 119 1.19 -8.24 12.50
N LYS A 120 0.21 -7.83 13.30
CA LYS A 120 0.35 -6.78 14.32
C LYS A 120 1.23 -7.23 15.49
N THR A 121 1.09 -8.46 15.97
CA THR A 121 1.99 -9.04 16.97
C THR A 121 3.41 -9.16 16.43
N ALA A 122 3.54 -9.38 15.12
CA ALA A 122 4.80 -9.25 14.41
C ALA A 122 5.23 -7.79 14.18
N GLY A 123 4.67 -6.79 14.87
CA GLY A 123 5.14 -5.39 14.88
C GLY A 123 5.23 -4.75 13.48
N LEU A 124 4.47 -5.26 12.51
CA LEU A 124 4.43 -4.75 11.15
C LEU A 124 3.16 -3.92 10.95
N VAL A 125 3.28 -2.83 10.21
CA VAL A 125 2.14 -2.04 9.75
C VAL A 125 1.36 -2.85 8.72
N LEU A 126 0.04 -2.95 8.88
CA LEU A 126 -0.84 -3.64 7.96
C LEU A 126 -1.74 -2.65 7.23
N VAL A 127 -1.57 -2.58 5.91
CA VAL A 127 -2.42 -1.80 5.01
C VAL A 127 -3.29 -2.75 4.19
N THR A 128 -4.58 -2.47 4.11
CA THR A 128 -5.50 -3.23 3.27
C THR A 128 -5.60 -2.62 1.87
N ASP A 129 -5.49 -3.43 0.83
CA ASP A 129 -5.80 -3.03 -0.55
C ASP A 129 -7.31 -3.19 -0.78
N ILE A 130 -7.99 -2.07 -1.04
CA ILE A 130 -9.43 -2.04 -1.33
C ILE A 130 -9.74 -1.79 -2.82
N ARG A 131 -8.75 -1.95 -3.70
CA ARG A 131 -8.96 -1.88 -5.16
C ARG A 131 -10.05 -2.85 -5.66
N ASP A 132 -10.21 -3.98 -4.99
CA ASP A 132 -11.13 -5.06 -5.36
C ASP A 132 -12.43 -5.06 -4.55
N SER A 133 -12.64 -4.13 -3.62
CA SER A 133 -13.96 -3.99 -3.01
C SER A 133 -14.91 -3.47 -4.10
N PRO A 134 -15.98 -4.19 -4.46
CA PRO A 134 -16.98 -3.64 -5.34
C PRO A 134 -17.48 -2.35 -4.69
N THR A 135 -17.32 -1.24 -5.39
CA THR A 135 -18.10 -0.05 -5.10
C THR A 135 -19.55 -0.49 -5.18
N GLU A 136 -20.16 -0.78 -4.03
CA GLU A 136 -21.59 -0.79 -3.90
C GLU A 136 -22.03 0.66 -4.13
N ASN A 137 -22.17 1.01 -5.42
CA ASN A 137 -22.99 2.10 -5.88
C ASN A 137 -24.45 1.71 -5.57
N VAL A 138 -24.81 1.65 -4.29
CA VAL A 138 -26.20 1.74 -3.89
C VAL A 138 -26.55 3.21 -3.99
N ALA A 139 -26.79 3.66 -5.22
CA ALA A 139 -27.57 4.86 -5.47
C ALA A 139 -29.00 4.58 -4.98
N GLN A 140 -29.25 4.79 -3.69
CA GLN A 140 -30.60 5.03 -3.21
C GLN A 140 -30.97 6.47 -3.59
N PRO A 141 -32.00 6.69 -4.43
CA PRO A 141 -32.44 8.03 -4.76
C PRO A 141 -33.25 8.59 -3.59
N GLY A 142 -32.76 9.65 -2.94
CA GLY A 142 -33.67 10.54 -2.19
C GLY A 142 -33.31 10.98 -0.78
N SER A 143 -32.05 11.13 -0.39
CA SER A 143 -31.76 11.93 0.81
C SER A 143 -30.47 12.73 0.71
N LEU A 144 -30.62 14.05 0.63
CA LEU A 144 -29.57 15.02 0.85
C LEU A 144 -29.08 14.87 2.30
N HIS A 145 -27.97 14.15 2.51
CA HIS A 145 -27.29 14.13 3.79
C HIS A 145 -25.78 14.23 3.60
N VAL A 146 -25.19 15.09 4.42
CA VAL A 146 -23.79 15.53 4.46
C VAL A 146 -22.82 14.36 4.22
N ALA A 147 -21.87 14.56 3.31
CA ALA A 147 -20.84 13.60 2.92
C ALA A 147 -20.09 13.04 4.13
N ASN A 148 -20.44 11.82 4.55
CA ASN A 148 -19.77 11.09 5.62
C ASN A 148 -19.16 9.82 4.98
N PRO A 149 -17.84 9.77 4.71
CA PRO A 149 -17.21 8.66 3.98
C PRO A 149 -16.95 7.43 4.88
N ARG A 150 -17.88 7.09 5.78
CA ARG A 150 -17.66 6.16 6.89
C ARG A 150 -18.20 4.74 6.72
N ARG A 151 -18.55 4.30 5.51
CA ARG A 151 -19.02 2.92 5.29
C ARG A 151 -18.36 2.26 4.08
N GLN A 152 -17.03 2.28 4.03
CA GLN A 152 -16.29 1.22 3.36
C GLN A 152 -16.06 0.11 4.40
N THR A 153 -16.39 -1.13 4.06
CA THR A 153 -16.17 -2.33 4.87
C THR A 153 -14.68 -2.63 4.97
N THR A 154 -13.94 -1.73 5.60
CA THR A 154 -12.53 -1.96 5.93
C THR A 154 -12.46 -2.99 7.06
N PRO A 155 -11.59 -4.01 6.96
CA PRO A 155 -11.40 -4.96 8.05
C PRO A 155 -10.98 -4.20 9.32
N GLU A 156 -11.67 -4.45 10.42
CA GLU A 156 -11.33 -3.85 11.72
C GLU A 156 -9.92 -4.29 12.14
N GLY A 157 -9.12 -3.37 12.68
CA GLY A 157 -7.75 -3.64 13.18
C GLY A 157 -6.60 -3.39 12.19
N VAL A 158 -6.86 -2.95 10.95
CA VAL A 158 -5.81 -2.53 10.00
C VAL A 158 -5.32 -1.10 10.27
N ASP A 159 -4.05 -0.81 9.99
CA ASP A 159 -3.45 0.53 10.19
C ASP A 159 -3.83 1.52 9.10
N GLY A 160 -4.27 1.03 7.94
CA GLY A 160 -4.61 1.90 6.82
C GLY A 160 -5.15 1.12 5.64
N TYR A 161 -5.52 1.86 4.60
CA TYR A 161 -6.11 1.33 3.38
C TYR A 161 -5.55 2.03 2.14
N LEU A 162 -5.33 1.25 1.09
CA LEU A 162 -4.87 1.70 -0.22
C LEU A 162 -6.04 1.76 -1.19
N LYS A 163 -6.38 2.96 -1.65
CA LYS A 163 -7.45 3.21 -2.62
C LYS A 163 -6.98 2.91 -4.05
N GLY A 164 -7.94 2.68 -4.95
CA GLY A 164 -7.65 2.44 -6.37
C GLY A 164 -7.04 3.62 -7.14
N ASN A 165 -7.15 4.83 -6.60
CA ASN A 165 -6.45 6.01 -7.13
C ASN A 165 -4.98 6.11 -6.67
N GLY A 166 -4.45 5.09 -5.97
CA GLY A 166 -3.08 5.07 -5.47
C GLY A 166 -2.88 5.86 -4.17
N VAL A 167 -3.94 6.40 -3.57
CA VAL A 167 -3.86 7.11 -2.30
C VAL A 167 -3.87 6.11 -1.15
N LEU A 168 -2.85 6.19 -0.30
CA LEU A 168 -2.77 5.44 0.96
C LEU A 168 -3.25 6.33 2.10
N CYS A 169 -4.21 5.84 2.86
CA CYS A 169 -4.77 6.51 4.03
C CYS A 169 -4.45 5.67 5.27
N PHE A 170 -3.78 6.27 6.26
CA PHE A 170 -3.63 5.65 7.57
C PHE A 170 -4.83 5.99 8.44
N ASN A 171 -5.24 5.03 9.28
CA ASN A 171 -6.21 5.26 10.33
C ASN A 171 -5.51 6.05 11.45
N GLU A 172 -6.10 7.17 11.84
CA GLU A 172 -5.67 7.92 13.04
C GLU A 172 -6.11 7.14 14.28
N THR A 173 -5.43 6.03 14.59
CA THR A 173 -5.55 5.39 15.91
C THR A 173 -4.38 5.87 16.75
N ILE A 174 -4.55 7.06 17.34
CA ILE A 174 -3.81 7.44 18.55
C ILE A 174 -4.56 6.78 19.70
N ASP A 175 -4.27 5.51 19.99
CA ASP A 175 -4.55 4.99 21.33
C ASP A 175 -3.30 5.26 22.17
N MET A 176 -3.41 6.27 23.04
CA MET A 176 -2.45 6.64 24.06
C MET A 176 -2.95 6.15 25.41
#